data_AF-A0A5E4IVD7-F1
#
_entry.id   AF-A0A5E4IVD7-F1
#
_cell.length_a   1.000
_cell.length_b   1.000
_cell.length_c   1.000
_cell.angle_alpha   90.00
_cell.angle_beta   90.00
_cell.angle_gamma   90.00
#
_symmetry.space_group_name_H-M   'P 1'
#
loop_
_entity.id
_entity.type
_entity.pdbx_description
1 polymer ?
#
loop_
_entity_poly.entity_id
_entity_poly.type
_entity_poly.pdbx_seq_one_letter_code
_entity_poly.pdbx_strand_id
1 'polypeptide(L)'
;MQEKVVRMEKVEIRIDGMKCRSCADKIEAELKSMHGVESASVDLDGSKAFVNYDPQAIGIGAIREKIRGLGYSADGVAAAKEKREWTEGVLYGLLPHAGCIAFIAASVLGVTMMTEFFKPLLMNRYFFYGLIALSLVFATVSAAIYLRRNGQLSADGAKKRWKYLAAMYGSTIGVNALFFFVLFPMLANFAIAQPSVTGAVVGIVSPTAAIVSGLASPTPLPAAQLSASMQISVDIPCAGHAPLISNELKKADGVMGVQFGSPNNFFVTYDPSKTNPQAILSLDVFGQYPAKIIKQPEVAA
;
A
#
# COMPACT_ATOMS: atom_id res chain seq x y z
N MET A 1 34.23 -39.03 20.95
CA MET A 1 35.18 -38.44 19.98
C MET A 1 34.32 -37.63 19.02
N GLN A 2 34.31 -36.29 19.13
CA GLN A 2 33.48 -35.43 18.26
C GLN A 2 34.25 -35.17 16.97
N GLU A 3 33.64 -35.45 15.82
CA GLU A 3 34.21 -35.18 14.51
C GLU A 3 34.25 -33.66 14.30
N LYS A 4 35.45 -33.07 14.34
CA LYS A 4 35.66 -31.64 14.11
C LYS A 4 35.39 -31.37 12.63
N VAL A 5 34.24 -30.78 12.32
CA VAL A 5 33.93 -30.31 10.95
C VAL A 5 34.89 -29.17 10.61
N VAL A 6 35.93 -29.49 9.83
CA VAL A 6 36.91 -28.51 9.37
C VAL A 6 36.30 -27.69 8.22
N ARG A 7 36.17 -26.38 8.40
CA ARG A 7 35.69 -25.48 7.35
C ARG A 7 36.87 -25.06 6.48
N MET A 8 36.94 -25.59 5.26
CA MET A 8 37.94 -25.19 4.29
C MET A 8 37.55 -23.86 3.63
N GLU A 9 38.53 -23.02 3.35
CA GLU A 9 38.40 -21.77 2.63
C GLU A 9 39.23 -21.79 1.35
N LYS A 10 38.66 -21.23 0.28
CA LYS A 10 39.34 -21.09 -1.01
C LYS A 10 39.91 -19.69 -1.15
N VAL A 11 41.20 -19.60 -1.46
CA VAL A 11 41.89 -18.34 -1.77
C VAL A 11 42.50 -18.39 -3.17
N GLU A 12 42.50 -17.23 -3.83
CA GLU A 12 43.21 -16.98 -5.08
C GLU A 12 44.41 -16.07 -4.83
N ILE A 13 45.60 -16.54 -5.16
CA ILE A 13 46.86 -15.83 -4.97
C ILE A 13 47.46 -15.56 -6.35
N ARG A 14 47.71 -14.29 -6.66
CA ARG A 14 48.44 -13.91 -7.88
C ARG A 14 49.94 -14.21 -7.69
N ILE A 15 50.54 -14.86 -8.66
CA ILE A 15 51.96 -15.23 -8.64
C ILE A 15 52.66 -14.63 -9.84
N ASP A 16 53.64 -13.77 -9.58
CA ASP A 16 54.45 -13.15 -10.63
C ASP A 16 55.82 -13.86 -10.74
N GLY A 17 56.31 -14.01 -11.98
CA GLY A 17 57.60 -14.64 -12.29
C GLY A 17 57.53 -16.10 -12.77
N MET A 18 56.34 -16.69 -12.90
CA MET A 18 56.18 -18.02 -13.51
C MET A 18 56.40 -17.92 -15.03
N LYS A 19 57.35 -18.70 -15.56
CA LYS A 19 57.71 -18.68 -16.99
C LYS A 19 57.44 -20.00 -17.72
N CYS A 20 57.14 -21.07 -16.98
CA CYS A 20 57.14 -22.42 -17.51
C CYS A 20 56.13 -23.33 -16.79
N ARG A 21 55.63 -24.36 -17.48
CA ARG A 21 54.70 -25.32 -16.88
C ARG A 21 55.31 -26.07 -15.68
N SER A 22 56.58 -26.46 -15.79
CA SER A 22 57.31 -27.09 -14.68
C SER A 22 57.49 -26.17 -13.46
N CYS A 23 57.46 -24.85 -13.67
CA CYS A 23 57.49 -23.85 -12.60
C CYS A 23 56.17 -23.88 -11.81
N ALA A 24 55.03 -23.93 -12.53
CA ALA A 24 53.70 -24.03 -11.95
C ALA A 24 53.48 -25.37 -11.21
N ASP A 25 53.91 -26.49 -11.80
CA ASP A 25 53.77 -27.82 -11.19
C ASP A 25 54.58 -27.93 -9.88
N LYS A 26 55.77 -27.30 -9.84
CA LYS A 26 56.59 -27.23 -8.62
C LYS A 26 55.90 -26.44 -7.50
N ILE A 27 55.30 -25.29 -7.82
CA ILE A 27 54.56 -24.49 -6.84
C ILE A 27 53.33 -25.27 -6.35
N GLU A 28 52.59 -25.93 -7.25
CA GLU A 28 51.43 -26.73 -6.89
C GLU A 28 51.78 -27.88 -5.93
N ALA A 29 52.86 -28.61 -6.21
CA ALA A 29 53.33 -29.71 -5.37
C ALA A 29 53.74 -29.23 -3.96
N GLU A 30 54.46 -28.10 -3.88
CA GLU A 30 54.88 -27.51 -2.62
C GLU A 30 53.70 -27.01 -1.79
N LEU A 31 52.69 -26.40 -2.42
CA LEU A 31 51.48 -25.95 -1.74
C LEU A 31 50.63 -27.11 -1.23
N LYS A 32 50.49 -28.20 -2.00
CA LYS A 32 49.81 -29.43 -1.55
C LYS A 32 50.50 -30.12 -0.38
N SER A 33 51.81 -29.93 -0.22
CA SER A 33 52.58 -30.53 0.88
C SER A 33 52.42 -29.79 2.22
N MET A 34 51.81 -28.61 2.23
CA MET A 34 51.64 -27.80 3.43
C MET A 34 50.55 -28.38 4.34
N HIS A 35 50.85 -28.50 5.63
CA HIS A 35 49.85 -28.92 6.62
C HIS A 35 48.70 -27.92 6.68
N GLY A 36 47.47 -28.39 6.47
CA GLY A 36 46.27 -27.55 6.43
C GLY A 36 45.84 -27.13 5.03
N VAL A 37 46.53 -27.55 3.97
CA VAL A 37 46.06 -27.43 2.58
C VAL A 37 45.42 -28.74 2.14
N GLU A 38 44.18 -28.68 1.68
CA GLU A 38 43.46 -29.85 1.14
C GLU A 38 43.75 -30.03 -0.36
N SER A 39 43.76 -28.93 -1.10
CA SER A 39 44.08 -28.94 -2.53
C SER A 39 44.69 -27.62 -2.97
N ALA A 40 45.58 -27.69 -3.95
CA ALA A 40 46.12 -26.52 -4.64
C ALA A 40 46.15 -26.78 -6.15
N SER A 41 45.92 -25.75 -6.96
CA SER A 41 46.01 -25.79 -8.41
C SER A 41 46.62 -24.49 -8.90
N VAL A 42 47.56 -24.58 -9.84
CA VAL A 42 48.21 -23.38 -10.41
C VAL A 42 47.81 -23.21 -11.87
N ASP A 43 47.35 -22.02 -12.22
CA ASP A 43 47.03 -21.57 -13.57
C ASP A 43 48.17 -20.68 -14.08
N LEU A 44 48.91 -21.19 -15.07
CA LEU A 44 50.02 -20.49 -15.70
C LEU A 44 49.54 -19.32 -16.56
N ASP A 45 48.43 -19.50 -17.29
CA ASP A 45 47.89 -18.49 -18.20
C ASP A 45 47.28 -17.33 -17.40
N GLY A 46 46.61 -17.65 -16.29
CA GLY A 46 46.06 -16.68 -15.35
C GLY A 46 47.09 -16.07 -14.40
N SER A 47 48.31 -16.61 -14.33
CA SER A 47 49.34 -16.26 -13.33
C SER A 47 48.81 -16.29 -11.88
N LYS A 48 48.03 -17.33 -11.56
CA LYS A 48 47.27 -17.46 -10.31
C LYS A 48 47.37 -18.85 -9.71
N ALA A 49 47.37 -18.94 -8.40
CA ALA A 49 47.20 -20.18 -7.66
C ALA A 49 45.87 -20.17 -6.89
N PHE A 50 45.15 -21.27 -6.99
CA PHE A 50 43.93 -21.54 -6.22
C PHE A 50 44.25 -22.55 -5.14
N VAL A 51 44.02 -22.18 -3.88
CA VAL A 51 44.33 -23.03 -2.72
C VAL A 51 43.10 -23.20 -1.85
N ASN A 52 42.74 -24.44 -1.54
CA ASN A 52 41.74 -24.78 -0.52
C ASN A 52 42.46 -25.16 0.77
N TYR A 53 42.28 -24.39 1.83
CA TYR A 53 43.03 -24.54 3.08
C TYR A 53 42.13 -24.40 4.31
N ASP A 54 42.55 -24.96 5.43
CA ASP A 54 41.93 -24.76 6.74
C ASP A 54 42.50 -23.48 7.37
N PRO A 55 41.71 -22.39 7.51
CA PRO A 55 42.17 -21.14 8.12
C PRO A 55 42.49 -21.29 9.61
N GLN A 56 42.09 -22.39 10.25
CA GLN A 56 42.46 -22.71 11.64
C GLN A 56 43.84 -23.38 11.74
N ALA A 57 44.30 -24.02 10.66
CA ALA A 57 45.58 -24.74 10.62
C ALA A 57 46.69 -23.92 9.95
N ILE A 58 46.36 -23.14 8.93
CA ILE A 58 47.33 -22.34 8.19
C ILE A 58 46.73 -21.01 7.71
N GLY A 59 47.50 -19.92 7.83
CA GLY A 59 47.10 -18.61 7.34
C GLY A 59 47.59 -18.35 5.91
N ILE A 60 46.88 -17.48 5.17
CA ILE A 60 47.26 -17.01 3.82
C ILE A 60 48.71 -16.47 3.80
N GLY A 61 49.17 -15.85 4.89
CA GLY A 61 50.54 -15.35 5.02
C GLY A 61 51.61 -16.44 4.85
N ALA A 62 51.42 -17.61 5.47
CA ALA A 62 52.35 -18.73 5.39
C ALA A 62 52.38 -19.35 3.98
N ILE A 63 51.22 -19.41 3.31
CA ILE A 63 51.10 -19.86 1.92
C ILE A 63 51.89 -18.93 0.98
N ARG A 64 51.78 -17.61 1.18
CA ARG A 64 52.53 -16.60 0.42
C ARG A 64 54.04 -16.66 0.68
N GLU A 65 54.43 -16.89 1.94
CA GLU A 65 55.83 -17.01 2.32
C GLU A 65 56.46 -18.24 1.66
N LYS A 66 55.74 -19.36 1.60
CA LYS A 66 56.19 -20.56 0.88
C LYS A 66 56.44 -20.28 -0.60
N ILE A 67 55.54 -19.56 -1.27
CA ILE A 67 55.70 -19.17 -2.68
C ILE A 67 56.92 -18.22 -2.85
N ARG A 68 57.10 -17.26 -1.93
CA ARG A 68 58.29 -16.38 -1.91
C ARG A 68 59.60 -17.15 -1.69
N GLY A 69 59.59 -18.17 -0.84
CA GLY A 69 60.74 -19.05 -0.60
C GLY A 69 61.16 -19.84 -1.84
N LEU A 70 60.27 -20.02 -2.81
CA LEU A 70 60.56 -20.63 -4.10
C LEU A 70 61.10 -19.62 -5.15
N GLY A 71 61.18 -18.34 -4.79
CA GLY A 71 61.70 -17.27 -5.65
C GLY A 71 60.65 -16.51 -6.47
N TYR A 72 59.36 -16.65 -6.14
CA TYR A 72 58.26 -15.99 -6.86
C TYR A 72 57.59 -14.88 -6.02
N SER A 73 57.04 -13.84 -6.66
CA SER A 73 56.26 -12.82 -5.94
C SER A 73 54.81 -13.28 -5.79
N ALA A 74 54.21 -13.03 -4.62
CA ALA A 74 52.88 -13.53 -4.24
C ALA A 74 52.06 -12.46 -3.48
N ASP A 75 52.02 -11.24 -4.03
CA ASP A 75 51.54 -10.05 -3.32
C ASP A 75 50.03 -9.78 -3.53
N GLY A 76 49.42 -10.32 -4.58
CA GLY A 76 47.98 -10.16 -4.86
C GLY A 76 47.12 -11.25 -4.22
N VAL A 77 46.15 -10.87 -3.37
CA VAL A 77 44.95 -11.70 -3.13
C VAL A 77 43.87 -11.13 -4.02
N ALA A 78 43.38 -11.92 -4.97
CA ALA A 78 42.11 -11.59 -5.62
C ALA A 78 41.03 -12.02 -4.63
N ALA A 79 40.56 -11.08 -3.81
CA ALA A 79 39.43 -11.29 -2.93
C ALA A 79 38.18 -11.55 -3.79
N ALA A 80 37.93 -12.81 -4.15
CA ALA A 80 36.79 -13.21 -4.96
C ALA A 80 35.43 -13.10 -4.23
N LYS A 81 35.40 -12.50 -3.02
CA LYS A 81 34.18 -12.38 -2.20
C LYS A 81 33.53 -11.00 -2.16
N GLU A 82 34.26 -9.91 -2.33
CA GLU A 82 33.71 -8.61 -1.92
C GLU A 82 32.74 -7.96 -2.92
N LYS A 83 32.84 -8.27 -4.22
CA LYS A 83 32.02 -7.57 -5.25
C LYS A 83 30.68 -8.23 -5.58
N ARG A 84 30.44 -9.49 -5.16
CA ARG A 84 29.18 -10.22 -5.44
C ARG A 84 28.14 -10.11 -4.31
N GLU A 85 28.55 -9.88 -3.06
CA GLU A 85 27.62 -9.81 -1.93
C GLU A 85 26.81 -8.50 -1.85
N TRP A 86 27.33 -7.36 -2.35
CA TRP A 86 26.61 -6.07 -2.28
C TRP A 86 25.40 -5.98 -3.24
N THR A 87 25.50 -6.57 -4.43
CA THR A 87 24.42 -6.48 -5.43
C THR A 87 23.29 -7.46 -5.15
N GLU A 88 23.59 -8.64 -4.61
CA GLU A 88 22.55 -9.62 -4.23
C GLU A 88 21.82 -9.22 -2.94
N GLY A 89 22.50 -8.64 -1.94
CA GLY A 89 21.85 -8.15 -0.73
C GLY A 89 20.88 -6.98 -0.96
N VAL A 90 21.24 -6.05 -1.84
CA VAL A 90 20.37 -4.91 -2.21
C VAL A 90 19.18 -5.39 -3.05
N LEU A 91 19.38 -6.35 -3.95
CA LEU A 91 18.29 -6.90 -4.78
C LEU A 91 17.27 -7.67 -3.93
N TYR A 92 17.71 -8.50 -2.98
CA TYR A 92 16.81 -9.25 -2.08
C TYR A 92 16.12 -8.36 -1.03
N GLY A 93 16.68 -7.21 -0.67
CA GLY A 93 16.05 -6.22 0.22
C GLY A 93 15.08 -5.26 -0.48
N LEU A 94 15.34 -4.90 -1.74
CA LEU A 94 14.52 -3.93 -2.50
C LEU A 94 13.30 -4.58 -3.16
N LEU A 95 13.37 -5.87 -3.49
CA LEU A 95 12.27 -6.62 -4.11
C LEU A 95 10.99 -6.69 -3.24
N PRO A 96 11.04 -6.94 -1.91
CA PRO A 96 9.84 -6.87 -1.07
C PRO A 96 9.27 -5.44 -0.96
N HIS A 97 10.11 -4.41 -0.99
CA HIS A 97 9.63 -3.02 -1.03
C HIS A 97 8.95 -2.65 -2.35
N ALA A 98 9.48 -3.12 -3.48
CA ALA A 98 8.82 -3.00 -4.78
C ALA A 98 7.44 -3.70 -4.78
N GLY A 99 7.34 -4.85 -4.12
CA GLY A 99 6.06 -5.55 -3.89
C GLY A 99 5.05 -4.73 -3.08
N CYS A 100 5.49 -4.12 -1.97
CA CYS A 100 4.62 -3.23 -1.18
C CYS A 100 4.16 -2.01 -1.96
N ILE A 101 5.05 -1.36 -2.71
CA ILE A 101 4.71 -0.19 -3.55
C ILE A 101 3.71 -0.61 -4.63
N ALA A 102 3.95 -1.73 -5.31
CA ALA A 102 3.02 -2.27 -6.31
C ALA A 102 1.67 -2.62 -5.70
N PHE A 103 1.63 -3.21 -4.50
CA PHE A 103 0.39 -3.55 -3.80
C PHE A 103 -0.40 -2.30 -3.38
N ILE A 104 0.27 -1.27 -2.87
CA ILE A 104 -0.35 0.01 -2.52
C ILE A 104 -0.88 0.71 -3.77
N ALA A 105 -0.07 0.77 -4.84
CA ALA A 105 -0.48 1.35 -6.11
C ALA A 105 -1.69 0.60 -6.71
N ALA A 106 -1.66 -0.75 -6.71
CA ALA A 106 -2.77 -1.57 -7.16
C ALA A 106 -4.03 -1.40 -6.28
N SER A 107 -3.87 -1.19 -4.98
CA SER A 107 -5.01 -0.92 -4.08
C SER A 107 -5.64 0.45 -4.37
N VAL A 108 -4.83 1.49 -4.57
CA VAL A 108 -5.33 2.84 -4.89
C VAL A 108 -5.99 2.85 -6.27
N LEU A 109 -5.33 2.31 -7.30
CA LEU A 109 -5.88 2.21 -8.65
C LEU A 109 -7.08 1.26 -8.71
N GLY A 110 -7.07 0.20 -7.91
CA GLY A 110 -8.18 -0.73 -7.77
C GLY A 110 -9.41 -0.02 -7.21
N VAL A 111 -9.27 0.75 -6.13
CA VAL A 111 -10.40 1.49 -5.54
C VAL A 111 -10.98 2.50 -6.52
N THR A 112 -10.16 3.22 -7.31
CA THR A 112 -10.67 4.20 -8.27
C THR A 112 -11.40 3.54 -9.44
N MET A 113 -10.82 2.50 -10.05
CA MET A 113 -11.45 1.75 -11.13
C MET A 113 -12.74 1.04 -10.67
N MET A 114 -12.72 0.46 -9.47
CA MET A 114 -13.86 -0.27 -8.93
C MET A 114 -15.01 0.67 -8.55
N THR A 115 -14.71 1.91 -8.14
CA THR A 115 -15.73 2.91 -7.79
C THR A 115 -16.57 3.29 -9.02
N GLU A 116 -15.95 3.51 -10.17
CA GLU A 116 -16.68 3.79 -11.42
C GLU A 116 -17.45 2.56 -11.93
N PHE A 117 -16.86 1.37 -11.82
CA PHE A 117 -17.54 0.12 -12.17
C PHE A 117 -18.79 -0.14 -11.31
N PHE A 118 -18.71 0.16 -10.00
CA PHE A 118 -19.84 0.00 -9.08
C PHE A 118 -20.79 1.18 -9.06
N LYS A 119 -20.45 2.33 -9.64
CA LYS A 119 -21.34 3.49 -9.72
C LYS A 119 -22.77 3.16 -10.20
N PRO A 120 -23.00 2.43 -11.32
CA PRO A 120 -24.35 2.05 -11.74
C PRO A 120 -25.05 1.13 -10.72
N LEU A 121 -24.30 0.30 -10.01
CA LEU A 121 -24.83 -0.58 -8.97
C LEU A 121 -25.23 0.22 -7.71
N LEU A 122 -24.39 1.18 -7.30
CA LEU A 122 -24.60 2.05 -6.14
C LEU A 122 -25.74 3.06 -6.36
N MET A 123 -25.98 3.49 -7.60
CA MET A 123 -27.11 4.35 -7.97
C MET A 123 -28.45 3.61 -8.03
N ASN A 124 -28.49 2.29 -7.84
CA ASN A 124 -29.77 1.60 -7.71
C ASN A 124 -30.40 1.92 -6.33
N ARG A 125 -31.66 2.37 -6.33
CA ARG A 125 -32.45 2.70 -5.13
C ARG A 125 -32.47 1.56 -4.10
N TYR A 126 -32.49 0.30 -4.54
CA TYR A 126 -32.58 -0.86 -3.66
C TYR A 126 -31.25 -1.48 -3.24
N PHE A 127 -30.13 -1.02 -3.80
CA PHE A 127 -28.84 -1.70 -3.62
C PHE A 127 -28.42 -1.82 -2.15
N PHE A 128 -28.46 -0.73 -1.40
CA PHE A 128 -28.08 -0.71 0.01
C PHE A 128 -29.03 -1.54 0.89
N TYR A 129 -30.33 -1.57 0.59
CA TYR A 129 -31.25 -2.49 1.27
C TYR A 129 -30.92 -3.95 0.95
N GLY A 130 -30.50 -4.24 -0.28
CA GLY A 130 -30.00 -5.55 -0.68
C GLY A 130 -28.78 -5.98 0.13
N LEU A 131 -27.82 -5.08 0.37
CA LEU A 131 -26.66 -5.37 1.23
C LEU A 131 -27.05 -5.65 2.68
N ILE A 132 -27.98 -4.87 3.25
CA ILE A 132 -28.50 -5.13 4.60
C ILE A 132 -29.18 -6.49 4.65
N ALA A 133 -30.08 -6.78 3.70
CA ALA A 133 -30.78 -8.06 3.63
C ALA A 133 -29.79 -9.23 3.49
N LEU A 134 -28.79 -9.12 2.63
CA LEU A 134 -27.74 -10.12 2.45
C LEU A 134 -26.94 -10.34 3.74
N SER A 135 -26.60 -9.27 4.46
CA SER A 135 -25.89 -9.38 5.76
C SER A 135 -26.73 -10.12 6.81
N LEU A 136 -28.04 -9.87 6.85
CA LEU A 136 -28.97 -10.57 7.74
C LEU A 136 -29.14 -12.03 7.33
N VAL A 137 -29.18 -12.32 6.02
CA VAL A 137 -29.20 -13.70 5.52
C VAL A 137 -27.95 -14.45 5.98
N PHE A 138 -26.75 -13.87 5.82
CA PHE A 138 -25.53 -14.52 6.31
C PHE A 138 -25.52 -14.73 7.83
N ALA A 139 -26.01 -13.75 8.60
CA ALA A 139 -26.20 -13.91 10.03
C ALA A 139 -27.17 -15.07 10.34
N THR A 140 -28.30 -15.16 9.64
CA THR A 140 -29.27 -16.26 9.84
C THR A 140 -28.70 -17.63 9.49
N VAL A 141 -27.96 -17.74 8.38
CA VAL A 141 -27.30 -18.99 7.96
C VAL A 141 -26.25 -19.39 8.99
N SER A 142 -25.44 -18.44 9.47
CA SER A 142 -24.43 -18.67 10.51
C SER A 142 -25.07 -19.16 11.82
N ALA A 143 -26.15 -18.49 12.27
CA ALA A 143 -26.93 -18.90 13.43
C ALA A 143 -27.52 -20.32 13.26
N ALA A 144 -28.08 -20.61 12.09
CA ALA A 144 -28.66 -21.93 11.79
C ALA A 144 -27.59 -23.03 11.83
N ILE A 145 -26.41 -22.80 11.23
CA ILE A 145 -25.28 -23.73 11.27
C ILE A 145 -24.79 -23.95 12.70
N TYR A 146 -24.66 -22.88 13.48
CA TYR A 146 -24.25 -22.96 14.89
C TYR A 146 -25.23 -23.79 15.73
N LEU A 147 -26.53 -23.53 15.61
CA LEU A 147 -27.56 -24.29 16.33
C LEU A 147 -27.62 -25.75 15.88
N ARG A 148 -27.45 -26.00 14.56
CA ARG A 148 -27.40 -27.36 14.00
C ARG A 148 -26.24 -28.17 14.56
N ARG A 149 -25.03 -27.59 14.63
CA ARG A 149 -23.84 -28.26 15.18
C ARG A 149 -23.98 -28.65 16.66
N ASN A 150 -24.78 -27.90 17.41
CA ASN A 150 -25.02 -28.16 18.83
C ASN A 150 -26.26 -29.04 19.08
N GLY A 151 -26.89 -29.61 18.05
CA GLY A 151 -28.11 -30.43 18.19
C GLY A 151 -29.32 -29.63 18.71
N GLN A 152 -29.31 -28.31 18.52
CA GLN A 152 -30.22 -27.34 19.15
C GLN A 152 -31.04 -26.56 18.12
N LEU A 153 -31.40 -27.18 16.99
CA LEU A 153 -32.27 -26.64 15.92
C LEU A 153 -33.76 -26.53 16.34
N SER A 154 -34.01 -26.07 17.56
CA SER A 154 -35.34 -25.85 18.10
C SER A 154 -35.41 -24.46 18.72
N ALA A 155 -36.62 -23.90 18.85
CA ALA A 155 -36.86 -22.63 19.51
C ALA A 155 -36.27 -22.59 20.94
N ASP A 156 -36.30 -23.71 21.65
CA ASP A 156 -35.69 -23.83 22.98
C ASP A 156 -34.16 -23.81 22.94
N GLY A 157 -33.57 -24.34 21.86
CA GLY A 157 -32.13 -24.26 21.61
C GLY A 157 -31.67 -22.83 21.36
N ALA A 158 -32.46 -22.06 20.60
CA ALA A 158 -32.22 -20.63 20.37
C ALA A 158 -32.30 -19.82 21.68
N LYS A 159 -33.28 -20.11 22.55
CA LYS A 159 -33.37 -19.48 23.89
C LYS A 159 -32.17 -19.80 24.77
N LYS A 160 -31.71 -21.06 24.80
CA LYS A 160 -30.52 -21.46 25.57
C LYS A 160 -29.24 -20.74 25.13
N ARG A 161 -29.14 -20.40 23.84
CA ARG A 161 -27.99 -19.70 23.25
C ARG A 161 -28.30 -18.26 22.86
N TRP A 162 -29.31 -17.64 23.48
CA TRP A 162 -29.80 -16.31 23.07
C TRP A 162 -28.72 -15.23 23.14
N LYS A 163 -27.79 -15.30 24.11
CA LYS A 163 -26.67 -14.34 24.23
C LYS A 163 -25.78 -14.33 22.98
N TYR A 164 -25.49 -15.50 22.42
CA TYR A 164 -24.70 -15.63 21.20
C TYR A 164 -25.45 -15.07 19.99
N LEU A 165 -26.73 -15.44 19.84
CA LEU A 165 -27.57 -14.94 18.77
C LEU A 165 -27.74 -13.42 18.86
N ALA A 166 -28.01 -12.90 20.05
CA ALA A 166 -28.13 -11.46 20.30
C ALA A 166 -26.83 -10.72 20.00
N ALA A 167 -25.67 -11.26 20.39
CA ALA A 167 -24.38 -10.67 20.06
C ALA A 167 -24.13 -10.64 18.54
N MET A 168 -24.42 -11.73 17.83
CA MET A 168 -24.20 -11.84 16.39
C MET A 168 -25.16 -10.96 15.56
N TYR A 169 -26.46 -10.96 15.86
CA TYR A 169 -27.40 -10.08 15.18
C TYR A 169 -27.22 -8.62 15.62
N GLY A 170 -26.95 -8.39 16.90
CA GLY A 170 -26.68 -7.06 17.44
C GLY A 170 -25.45 -6.43 16.79
N SER A 171 -24.36 -7.18 16.61
CA SER A 171 -23.18 -6.68 15.89
C SER A 171 -23.49 -6.42 14.41
N THR A 172 -24.26 -7.28 13.74
CA THR A 172 -24.65 -7.08 12.34
C THR A 172 -25.47 -5.79 12.17
N ILE A 173 -26.48 -5.60 13.01
CA ILE A 173 -27.32 -4.38 13.02
C ILE A 173 -26.47 -3.16 13.39
N GLY A 174 -25.61 -3.28 14.40
CA GLY A 174 -24.73 -2.21 14.87
C GLY A 174 -23.74 -1.75 13.81
N VAL A 175 -23.11 -2.67 13.09
CA VAL A 175 -22.22 -2.35 11.97
C VAL A 175 -23.00 -1.64 10.86
N ASN A 176 -24.13 -2.19 10.42
CA ASN A 176 -24.95 -1.53 9.40
C ASN A 176 -25.38 -0.12 9.84
N ALA A 177 -25.82 0.05 11.10
CA ALA A 177 -26.17 1.35 11.65
C ALA A 177 -24.99 2.32 11.66
N LEU A 178 -23.79 1.87 12.06
CA LEU A 178 -22.57 2.68 11.99
C LEU A 178 -22.29 3.17 10.57
N PHE A 179 -22.49 2.31 9.56
CA PHE A 179 -22.35 2.70 8.17
C PHE A 179 -23.35 3.81 7.76
N PHE A 180 -24.64 3.63 8.05
CA PHE A 180 -25.69 4.58 7.62
C PHE A 180 -25.72 5.89 8.41
N PHE A 181 -25.46 5.85 9.71
CA PHE A 181 -25.59 7.03 10.57
C PHE A 181 -24.27 7.79 10.76
N VAL A 182 -23.12 7.15 10.52
CA VAL A 182 -21.81 7.77 10.76
C VAL A 182 -20.96 7.79 9.49
N LEU A 183 -20.65 6.62 8.92
CA LEU A 183 -19.66 6.55 7.84
C LEU A 183 -20.15 7.21 6.55
N PHE A 184 -21.37 6.92 6.07
CA PHE A 184 -21.86 7.53 4.83
C PHE A 184 -22.07 9.06 4.95
N PRO A 185 -22.68 9.61 6.02
CA PRO A 185 -22.73 11.05 6.22
C PRO A 185 -21.34 11.70 6.30
N MET A 186 -20.38 11.04 6.97
CA MET A 186 -19.00 11.52 7.03
C MET A 186 -18.36 11.53 5.64
N LEU A 187 -18.49 10.45 4.85
CA LEU A 187 -17.94 10.37 3.50
C LEU A 187 -18.57 11.39 2.54
N ALA A 188 -19.89 11.62 2.64
CA ALA A 188 -20.59 12.63 1.83
C ALA A 188 -20.04 14.04 2.07
N ASN A 189 -19.54 14.29 3.28
CA ASN A 189 -18.95 15.56 3.71
C ASN A 189 -17.42 15.60 3.58
N PHE A 190 -16.73 14.46 3.56
CA PHE A 190 -15.26 14.41 3.49
C PHE A 190 -14.72 14.76 2.09
N ALA A 191 -15.53 14.55 1.05
CA ALA A 191 -15.18 14.93 -0.33
C ALA A 191 -15.06 16.47 -0.54
N ILE A 192 -15.09 17.28 0.52
CA ILE A 192 -14.91 18.74 0.50
C ILE A 192 -13.43 19.13 0.27
N ALA A 193 -12.48 18.20 0.37
CA ALA A 193 -11.03 18.48 0.29
C ALA A 193 -10.35 18.04 -1.02
N GLN A 194 -11.05 17.96 -2.15
CA GLN A 194 -10.38 17.89 -3.46
C GLN A 194 -10.57 19.24 -4.16
N PRO A 195 -9.52 20.07 -4.28
CA PRO A 195 -9.53 21.08 -5.32
C PRO A 195 -9.66 20.31 -6.64
N SER A 196 -10.56 20.77 -7.48
CA SER A 196 -10.67 20.36 -8.87
C SER A 196 -9.33 20.54 -9.56
N VAL A 197 -8.48 19.51 -9.51
CA VAL A 197 -7.24 19.42 -10.31
C VAL A 197 -7.61 19.03 -11.73
N THR A 198 -8.39 19.90 -12.38
CA THR A 198 -8.25 20.12 -13.81
C THR A 198 -7.02 21.01 -13.99
N GLY A 199 -5.85 20.38 -14.16
CA GLY A 199 -4.70 21.03 -14.81
C GLY A 199 -3.51 21.46 -13.96
N ALA A 200 -3.09 20.70 -12.94
CA ALA A 200 -1.78 20.93 -12.31
C ALA A 200 -0.92 19.67 -12.35
N VAL A 201 0.10 19.72 -13.20
CA VAL A 201 1.20 18.76 -13.31
C VAL A 201 1.90 18.62 -11.97
N VAL A 202 2.07 17.38 -11.52
CA VAL A 202 3.01 16.86 -10.51
C VAL A 202 3.74 17.92 -9.65
N GLY A 203 3.19 18.19 -8.48
CA GLY A 203 3.87 18.90 -7.40
C GLY A 203 3.68 18.13 -6.09
N ILE A 204 4.68 17.33 -5.74
CA ILE A 204 4.75 16.56 -4.49
C ILE A 204 4.87 17.56 -3.34
N VAL A 205 3.84 17.70 -2.50
CA VAL A 205 3.98 18.41 -1.21
C VAL A 205 3.48 17.51 -0.08
N SER A 206 4.43 17.23 0.82
CA SER A 206 4.34 16.40 2.03
C SER A 206 3.31 16.91 3.05
N PRO A 207 2.80 16.04 3.94
CA PRO A 207 1.83 16.41 4.95
C PRO A 207 2.53 16.84 6.25
N THR A 208 2.86 18.11 6.40
CA THR A 208 3.37 18.66 7.69
C THR A 208 2.83 20.05 8.06
N ALA A 209 1.72 20.50 7.49
CA ALA A 209 1.16 21.84 7.76
C ALA A 209 -0.13 21.82 8.60
N ALA A 210 -0.22 20.99 9.63
CA ALA A 210 -1.40 20.92 10.50
C ALA A 210 -1.08 21.00 11.99
N ILE A 211 -0.03 21.73 12.39
CA ILE A 211 0.12 22.17 13.80
C ILE A 211 0.93 23.46 13.79
N VAL A 212 0.29 24.62 13.90
CA VAL A 212 0.69 25.83 14.66
C VAL A 212 -0.36 26.90 14.36
N SER A 213 -1.21 27.16 15.36
CA SER A 213 -1.95 28.42 15.47
C SER A 213 -0.97 29.50 15.96
N GLY A 214 -0.93 30.67 15.30
CA GLY A 214 -0.25 31.85 15.86
C GLY A 214 0.22 32.88 14.83
N LEU A 215 -0.54 33.97 14.72
CA LEU A 215 -0.14 35.33 14.31
C LEU A 215 0.72 35.49 13.04
N ALA A 216 0.07 35.80 11.91
CA ALA A 216 0.61 36.75 10.93
C ALA A 216 -0.54 37.42 10.13
N SER A 217 -0.43 38.74 9.97
CA SER A 217 -1.36 39.69 9.35
C SER A 217 -1.67 39.41 7.85
N PRO A 218 -2.70 40.05 7.27
CA PRO A 218 -3.41 39.55 6.11
C PRO A 218 -2.64 39.81 4.82
N THR A 219 -2.37 38.75 4.07
CA THR A 219 -2.06 38.83 2.64
C THR A 219 -3.35 39.17 1.89
N PRO A 220 -3.33 39.98 0.81
CA PRO A 220 -4.54 40.48 0.18
C PRO A 220 -5.35 39.31 -0.39
N LEU A 221 -6.64 39.27 -0.07
CA LEU A 221 -7.62 38.38 -0.70
C LEU A 221 -7.49 38.47 -2.23
N PRO A 222 -7.42 37.36 -2.98
CA PRO A 222 -7.83 37.40 -4.37
C PRO A 222 -9.32 37.76 -4.41
N ALA A 223 -9.68 38.67 -5.30
CA ALA A 223 -11.01 39.26 -5.53
C ALA A 223 -12.19 38.48 -4.92
N ALA A 224 -13.00 39.15 -4.11
CA ALA A 224 -14.25 38.63 -3.54
C ALA A 224 -15.08 37.92 -4.63
N GLN A 225 -15.03 36.59 -4.63
CA GLN A 225 -15.89 35.78 -5.49
C GLN A 225 -17.28 35.81 -4.87
N LEU A 226 -18.24 36.41 -5.57
CA LEU A 226 -19.64 36.40 -5.21
C LEU A 226 -20.07 34.93 -5.05
N SER A 227 -20.51 34.53 -3.86
CA SER A 227 -20.91 33.15 -3.60
C SER A 227 -22.34 33.11 -3.12
N ALA A 228 -23.14 32.25 -3.75
CA ALA A 228 -24.53 32.02 -3.38
C ALA A 228 -24.65 30.65 -2.73
N SER A 229 -25.50 30.54 -1.71
CA SER A 229 -25.80 29.27 -1.05
C SER A 229 -27.28 28.93 -1.17
N MET A 230 -27.60 27.66 -1.42
CA MET A 230 -28.97 27.16 -1.45
C MET A 230 -29.06 25.82 -0.72
N GLN A 231 -30.25 25.49 -0.24
CA GLN A 231 -30.53 24.20 0.39
C GLN A 231 -31.55 23.43 -0.44
N ILE A 232 -31.19 22.19 -0.79
CA ILE A 232 -32.06 21.26 -1.52
C ILE A 232 -32.35 20.01 -0.67
N SER A 233 -33.57 19.49 -0.78
CA SER A 233 -33.95 18.16 -0.31
C SER A 233 -33.90 17.22 -1.50
N VAL A 234 -33.26 16.07 -1.36
CA VAL A 234 -33.17 15.07 -2.43
C VAL A 234 -33.84 13.79 -1.95
N ASP A 235 -34.75 13.20 -2.74
CA ASP A 235 -35.44 11.95 -2.37
C ASP A 235 -34.51 10.73 -2.48
N ILE A 236 -33.51 10.64 -1.61
CA ILE A 236 -32.67 9.46 -1.46
C ILE A 236 -33.28 8.48 -0.44
N PRO A 237 -33.25 7.16 -0.73
CA PRO A 237 -33.87 6.16 0.15
C PRO A 237 -33.09 5.97 1.46
N CYS A 238 -31.77 6.21 1.45
CA CYS A 238 -30.92 6.09 2.61
C CYS A 238 -29.69 7.00 2.49
N ALA A 239 -29.04 7.29 3.62
CA ALA A 239 -27.82 8.10 3.67
C ALA A 239 -26.65 7.49 2.87
N GLY A 240 -26.70 6.20 2.53
CA GLY A 240 -25.71 5.53 1.67
C GLY A 240 -25.57 6.13 0.27
N HIS A 241 -26.63 6.79 -0.23
CA HIS A 241 -26.59 7.48 -1.52
C HIS A 241 -26.03 8.89 -1.45
N ALA A 242 -25.89 9.48 -0.25
CA ALA A 242 -25.46 10.87 -0.10
C ALA A 242 -24.08 11.18 -0.72
N PRO A 243 -23.05 10.31 -0.58
CA PRO A 243 -21.76 10.56 -1.23
C PRO A 243 -21.85 10.60 -2.76
N LEU A 244 -22.74 9.82 -3.37
CA LEU A 244 -22.92 9.80 -4.83
C LEU A 244 -23.54 11.11 -5.32
N ILE A 245 -24.60 11.57 -4.64
CA ILE A 245 -25.25 12.85 -4.97
C ILE A 245 -24.27 14.01 -4.76
N SER A 246 -23.52 14.02 -3.65
CA SER A 246 -22.49 15.03 -3.39
C SER A 246 -21.43 15.06 -4.49
N ASN A 247 -21.00 13.90 -4.99
CA ASN A 247 -19.99 13.83 -6.05
C ASN A 247 -20.53 14.32 -7.40
N GLU A 248 -21.78 14.01 -7.75
CA GLU A 248 -22.38 14.51 -8.99
C GLU A 248 -22.65 16.02 -8.93
N LEU A 249 -23.09 16.55 -7.79
CA LEU A 249 -23.26 17.99 -7.58
C LEU A 249 -21.92 18.74 -7.70
N LYS A 250 -20.82 18.19 -7.17
CA LYS A 250 -19.48 18.79 -7.25
C LYS A 250 -18.88 18.79 -8.65
N LYS A 251 -19.35 17.91 -9.55
CA LYS A 251 -18.92 17.89 -10.95
C LYS A 251 -19.59 18.98 -11.78
N ALA A 252 -20.68 19.58 -11.29
CA ALA A 252 -21.38 20.62 -12.01
C ALA A 252 -20.57 21.93 -12.03
N ASP A 253 -20.44 22.52 -13.22
CA ASP A 253 -19.71 23.77 -13.40
C ASP A 253 -20.30 24.89 -12.52
N GLY A 254 -19.43 25.61 -11.82
CA GLY A 254 -19.82 26.69 -10.92
C GLY A 254 -20.20 26.25 -9.50
N VAL A 255 -20.31 24.96 -9.20
CA VAL A 255 -20.49 24.50 -7.80
C VAL A 255 -19.15 24.54 -7.06
N MET A 256 -19.12 25.29 -5.96
CA MET A 256 -17.92 25.50 -5.14
C MET A 256 -17.85 24.56 -3.94
N GLY A 257 -19.01 24.14 -3.41
CA GLY A 257 -19.08 23.31 -2.22
C GLY A 257 -20.41 22.61 -2.08
N VAL A 258 -20.39 21.41 -1.49
CA VAL A 258 -21.60 20.64 -1.16
C VAL A 258 -21.40 20.00 0.20
N GLN A 259 -22.36 20.23 1.09
CA GLN A 259 -22.42 19.63 2.42
C GLN A 259 -23.74 18.87 2.58
N PHE A 260 -23.65 17.64 3.06
CA PHE A 260 -24.80 16.80 3.36
C PHE A 260 -25.24 16.99 4.82
N GLY A 261 -26.53 17.29 4.99
CA GLY A 261 -27.23 17.34 6.27
C GLY A 261 -28.32 16.28 6.34
N SER A 262 -28.33 15.51 7.42
CA SER A 262 -29.42 14.57 7.67
C SER A 262 -30.70 15.31 8.12
N PRO A 263 -31.91 14.90 7.69
CA PRO A 263 -32.19 13.87 6.68
C PRO A 263 -32.23 14.45 5.26
N ASN A 264 -31.55 13.82 4.30
CA ASN A 264 -31.72 14.06 2.86
C ASN A 264 -31.52 15.49 2.36
N ASN A 265 -30.84 16.35 3.13
CA ASN A 265 -30.62 17.75 2.79
C ASN A 265 -29.20 17.96 2.27
N PHE A 266 -29.06 18.81 1.26
CA PHE A 266 -27.77 19.20 0.71
C PHE A 266 -27.68 20.73 0.69
N PHE A 267 -26.63 21.25 1.29
CA PHE A 267 -26.25 22.66 1.23
C PHE A 267 -25.26 22.81 0.08
N VAL A 268 -25.64 23.58 -0.93
CA VAL A 268 -24.85 23.78 -2.14
C VAL A 268 -24.40 25.23 -2.20
N THR A 269 -23.09 25.44 -2.26
CA THR A 269 -22.47 26.75 -2.48
C THR A 269 -22.01 26.81 -3.92
N TYR A 270 -22.37 27.85 -4.65
CA TYR A 270 -22.05 28.00 -6.06
C TYR A 270 -21.76 29.45 -6.44
N ASP A 271 -21.08 29.62 -7.57
CA ASP A 271 -20.80 30.91 -8.20
C ASP A 271 -22.00 31.30 -9.10
N PRO A 272 -22.77 32.36 -8.72
CA PRO A 272 -23.95 32.78 -9.46
C PRO A 272 -23.62 33.36 -10.86
N SER A 273 -22.35 33.67 -11.14
CA SER A 273 -21.92 34.10 -12.48
C SER A 273 -21.76 32.92 -13.44
N LYS A 274 -21.59 31.70 -12.92
CA LYS A 274 -21.34 30.49 -13.70
C LYS A 274 -22.54 29.55 -13.77
N THR A 275 -23.34 29.49 -12.71
CA THR A 275 -24.47 28.57 -12.62
C THR A 275 -25.64 29.16 -11.84
N ASN A 276 -26.80 28.53 -11.95
CA ASN A 276 -28.03 28.93 -11.28
C ASN A 276 -28.76 27.71 -10.68
N PRO A 277 -29.70 27.91 -9.74
CA PRO A 277 -30.42 26.80 -9.10
C PRO A 277 -31.15 25.88 -10.08
N GLN A 278 -31.74 26.43 -11.16
CA GLN A 278 -32.44 25.60 -12.15
C GLN A 278 -31.48 24.70 -12.93
N ALA A 279 -30.30 25.22 -13.29
CA ALA A 279 -29.26 24.45 -13.95
C ALA A 279 -28.74 23.32 -13.05
N ILE A 280 -28.52 23.59 -11.75
CA ILE A 280 -28.15 22.57 -10.78
C ILE A 280 -29.25 21.50 -10.67
N LEU A 281 -30.52 21.88 -10.60
CA LEU A 281 -31.63 20.92 -10.51
C LEU A 281 -31.88 20.14 -11.82
N SER A 282 -31.34 20.59 -12.95
CA SER A 282 -31.42 19.89 -14.23
C SER A 282 -30.38 18.78 -14.41
N LEU A 283 -29.50 18.55 -13.43
CA LEU A 283 -28.52 17.46 -13.49
C LEU A 283 -29.21 16.09 -13.61
N ASP A 284 -28.65 15.20 -14.44
CA ASP A 284 -29.19 13.86 -14.73
C ASP A 284 -29.48 13.03 -13.48
N VAL A 285 -28.67 13.22 -12.43
CA VAL A 285 -28.84 12.55 -11.14
C VAL A 285 -30.21 12.80 -10.52
N PHE A 286 -30.80 13.97 -10.76
CA PHE A 286 -32.11 14.35 -10.23
C PHE A 286 -33.28 13.79 -11.04
N GLY A 287 -33.02 13.20 -12.22
CA GLY A 287 -34.02 12.40 -12.93
C GLY A 287 -34.36 11.09 -12.19
N GLN A 288 -33.37 10.50 -11.51
CA GLN A 288 -33.57 9.30 -10.67
C GLN A 288 -33.90 9.64 -9.21
N TYR A 289 -33.35 10.75 -8.71
CA TYR A 289 -33.53 11.21 -7.32
C TYR A 289 -34.10 12.63 -7.30
N PRO A 290 -35.42 12.82 -7.34
CA PRO A 290 -36.03 14.14 -7.43
C PRO A 290 -35.57 15.07 -6.31
N ALA A 291 -35.16 16.30 -6.67
CA ALA A 291 -34.72 17.33 -5.74
C ALA A 291 -35.71 18.50 -5.66
N LYS A 292 -35.84 19.08 -4.47
CA LYS A 292 -36.70 20.24 -4.18
C LYS A 292 -35.91 21.29 -3.41
N ILE A 293 -36.05 22.56 -3.78
CA ILE A 293 -35.44 23.67 -3.03
C ILE A 293 -36.21 23.87 -1.72
N ILE A 294 -35.49 23.85 -0.60
CA ILE A 294 -36.05 24.10 0.75
C ILE A 294 -35.77 25.54 1.18
N LYS A 295 -34.57 26.04 0.90
CA LYS A 295 -34.16 27.43 1.18
C LYS A 295 -33.67 28.08 -0.10
N GLN A 296 -34.25 29.24 -0.42
CA GLN A 296 -33.90 30.03 -1.61
C GLN A 296 -32.45 30.54 -1.57
N PRO A 297 -31.85 30.86 -2.73
CA PRO A 297 -30.48 31.33 -2.81
C PRO A 297 -30.25 32.58 -1.99
N GLU A 298 -29.30 32.52 -1.06
CA GLU A 298 -28.82 33.67 -0.31
C GLU A 298 -27.44 34.04 -0.87
N VAL A 299 -27.32 35.24 -1.45
CA VAL A 299 -26.06 35.75 -2.02
C VAL A 299 -25.29 36.42 -0.88
N ALA A 300 -24.13 35.89 -0.55
CA ALA A 300 -23.21 36.58 0.36
C ALA A 300 -22.56 37.73 -0.42
N ALA A 301 -22.93 38.96 -0.06
CA ALA A 301 -22.37 40.20 -0.60
C ALA A 301 -21.04 40.55 0.10
#